data_AF-F5J3A1-F1
#
_entry.id   AF-F5J3A1-F1
#
_cell.length_a   1.000
_cell.length_b   1.000
_cell.length_c   1.000
_cell.angle_alpha   90.00
_cell.angle_beta   90.00
_cell.angle_gamma   90.00
#
_symmetry.space_group_name_H-M   'P 1'
#
loop_
_entity.id
_entity.type
_entity.pdbx_description
1 polymer ?
#
loop_
_entity_poly.entity_id
_entity_poly.type
_entity_poly.pdbx_seq_one_letter_code
_entity_poly.pdbx_strand_id
1 'polypeptide(L)'
;CNDSYSLAVIALKLKEVFGLEDINDLPIAFNIAWYEQKAVIVLLALLHLGVKNIHLGPTLPGFLSPNVAKVLVENFGIGGISSVEEDIEMFLAS
;
A
#
# COMPACT_ATOMS: atom_id res chain seq x y z
N CYS A 1 12.72 0.01 -8.90
CA CYS A 1 11.71 -0.41 -7.90
C CYS A 1 12.34 -0.93 -6.62
N ASN A 2 13.57 -1.44 -6.63
CA ASN A 2 14.31 -1.86 -5.43
C ASN A 2 14.48 -0.75 -4.37
N ASP A 3 14.60 0.52 -4.77
CA ASP A 3 14.71 1.64 -3.82
C ASP A 3 13.42 1.95 -3.05
N SER A 4 12.33 1.23 -3.32
CA SER A 4 11.16 1.17 -2.41
C SER A 4 11.55 0.71 -1.00
N TYR A 5 12.68 0.00 -0.86
CA TYR A 5 13.28 -0.27 0.45
C TYR A 5 13.59 1.01 1.23
N SER A 6 14.14 2.03 0.58
CA SER A 6 14.44 3.31 1.22
C SER A 6 13.16 4.01 1.70
N LEU A 7 12.06 3.93 0.93
CA LEU A 7 10.76 4.47 1.35
C LEU A 7 10.23 3.77 2.61
N ALA A 8 10.37 2.44 2.69
CA ALA A 8 10.00 1.69 3.89
C ALA A 8 10.84 2.11 5.11
N VAL A 9 12.16 2.27 4.94
CA VAL A 9 13.05 2.75 6.01
C VAL A 9 12.68 4.17 6.45
N ILE A 10 12.34 5.06 5.52
CA ILE A 10 11.88 6.41 5.83
C ILE A 10 10.60 6.36 6.66
N ALA A 11 9.59 5.60 6.24
CA ALA A 11 8.33 5.46 6.97
C ALA A 11 8.55 4.89 8.39
N LEU A 12 9.35 3.83 8.52
CA LEU A 12 9.70 3.27 9.83
C LEU A 12 10.42 4.28 10.73
N LYS A 13 11.31 5.10 10.15
CA LYS A 13 12.00 6.13 10.92
C LYS A 13 11.06 7.26 11.34
N LEU A 14 10.12 7.67 10.48
CA LEU A 14 9.10 8.65 10.84
C LEU A 14 8.20 8.12 11.95
N LYS A 15 7.75 6.85 11.86
CA LYS A 15 6.98 6.19 12.92
C LYS A 15 7.70 6.27 14.27
N GLU A 16 9.00 5.94 14.29
CA GLU A 16 9.85 6.03 15.49
C GLU A 16 9.93 7.47 16.03
N VAL A 17 10.21 8.45 15.16
CA VAL A 17 10.38 9.86 15.55
C VAL A 17 9.08 10.46 16.10
N PHE A 18 7.93 10.06 15.56
CA PHE A 18 6.62 10.50 16.04
C PHE A 18 6.09 9.66 17.21
N GLY A 19 6.77 8.58 17.60
CA GLY A 19 6.33 7.70 18.69
C GLY A 19 5.01 6.98 18.42
N LEU A 20 4.75 6.63 17.16
CA LEU A 20 3.51 5.95 16.75
C LEU A 20 3.63 4.43 16.96
N GLU A 21 2.55 3.80 17.42
CA GLU A 21 2.49 2.34 17.63
C GLU A 21 2.27 1.58 16.31
N ASP A 22 1.51 2.16 15.37
CA ASP A 22 1.25 1.61 14.05
C ASP A 22 1.92 2.48 12.95
N ILE A 23 2.43 1.85 11.89
CA ILE A 23 2.99 2.56 10.72
C ILE A 23 1.88 3.25 9.92
N ASN A 24 0.66 2.74 10.00
CA ASN A 24 -0.50 3.25 9.28
C ASN A 24 -1.07 4.54 9.89
N ASP A 25 -0.62 4.93 11.08
CA ASP A 25 -0.97 6.21 11.72
C ASP A 25 -0.15 7.39 11.17
N LEU A 26 0.83 7.11 10.29
CA LEU A 26 1.57 8.16 9.59
C LEU A 26 0.67 8.84 8.55
N PRO A 27 0.86 10.15 8.31
CA PRO A 27 0.16 10.89 7.26
C PRO A 27 0.74 10.54 5.87
N ILE A 28 0.66 9.27 5.47
CA ILE A 28 1.20 8.72 4.23
C ILE A 28 0.15 7.84 3.57
N ALA A 29 -0.31 8.23 2.39
CA ALA A 29 -1.13 7.40 1.53
C ALA A 29 -0.27 6.61 0.53
N PHE A 30 -0.61 5.34 0.29
CA PHE A 30 0.08 4.47 -0.66
C PHE A 30 -0.78 4.25 -1.91
N ASN A 31 -0.58 5.09 -2.94
CA ASN A 31 -1.14 4.88 -4.28
C ASN A 31 -0.03 4.38 -5.23
N ILE A 32 0.01 3.06 -5.47
CA ILE A 32 1.12 2.37 -6.12
C ILE A 32 0.71 1.87 -7.51
N ALA A 33 1.45 2.29 -8.54
CA ALA A 33 1.38 1.70 -9.86
C ALA A 33 2.28 0.45 -9.95
N TRP A 34 1.79 -0.60 -10.62
CA TRP A 34 2.56 -1.82 -10.85
C TRP A 34 2.47 -2.28 -12.32
N TYR A 35 3.40 -3.15 -12.72
CA TYR A 35 3.39 -3.76 -14.06
C TYR A 35 3.98 -5.18 -14.05
N GLU A 36 5.20 -5.33 -13.55
CA GLU A 36 5.94 -6.61 -13.57
C GLU A 36 6.17 -7.19 -12.17
N GLN A 37 6.85 -8.34 -12.10
CA GLN A 37 6.91 -9.19 -10.91
C GLN A 37 7.74 -8.57 -9.77
N LYS A 38 8.67 -7.66 -10.04
CA LYS A 38 9.37 -6.94 -8.96
C LYS A 38 8.44 -5.98 -8.22
N ALA A 39 7.40 -5.45 -8.86
CA ALA A 39 6.38 -4.69 -8.13
C ALA A 39 5.57 -5.60 -7.17
N VAL A 40 5.38 -6.88 -7.53
CA VAL A 40 4.73 -7.86 -6.67
C VAL A 40 5.56 -8.14 -5.41
N ILE A 41 6.88 -8.32 -5.53
CA ILE A 41 7.70 -8.53 -4.32
C ILE A 41 7.77 -7.29 -3.44
N VAL A 42 7.74 -6.08 -4.03
CA VAL A 42 7.64 -4.82 -3.26
C VAL A 42 6.32 -4.76 -2.49
N LEU A 43 5.19 -5.10 -3.12
CA LEU A 43 3.89 -5.17 -2.45
C LEU A 43 3.94 -6.15 -1.28
N LEU A 44 4.42 -7.38 -1.49
CA LEU A 44 4.51 -8.39 -0.44
C LEU A 44 5.41 -7.94 0.73
N ALA A 45 6.49 -7.21 0.44
CA ALA A 45 7.35 -6.64 1.47
C ALA A 45 6.62 -5.57 2.32
N LEU A 46 5.85 -4.69 1.69
CA LEU A 46 5.04 -3.68 2.41
C LEU A 46 3.96 -4.34 3.28
N LEU A 47 3.28 -5.37 2.77
CA LEU A 47 2.31 -6.15 3.54
C LEU A 47 2.96 -6.85 4.75
N HIS A 48 4.16 -7.40 4.57
CA HIS A 48 4.91 -8.01 5.66
C HIS A 48 5.31 -6.99 6.74
N LEU A 49 5.64 -5.75 6.34
CA LEU A 49 5.92 -4.64 7.25
C LEU A 49 4.68 -4.06 7.93
N GLY A 50 3.49 -4.58 7.63
CA GLY A 50 2.23 -4.17 8.24
C GLY A 50 1.57 -2.96 7.60
N VAL A 51 2.04 -2.53 6.41
CA VAL A 51 1.38 -1.45 5.65
C VAL A 51 0.01 -1.93 5.16
N LYS A 52 -1.01 -1.11 5.40
CA LYS A 52 -2.41 -1.35 5.03
C LYS A 52 -2.92 -0.24 4.11
N ASN A 53 -4.12 -0.44 3.56
CA ASN A 53 -4.84 0.54 2.75
C ASN A 53 -4.08 0.98 1.48
N ILE A 54 -3.27 0.08 0.93
CA ILE A 54 -2.54 0.30 -0.32
C ILE A 54 -3.54 0.27 -1.49
N HIS A 55 -3.56 1.33 -2.26
CA HIS A 55 -4.30 1.42 -3.52
C HIS A 55 -3.37 1.00 -4.66
N LEU A 56 -3.76 -0.04 -5.40
CA LEU A 56 -2.92 -0.69 -6.39
C LEU A 56 -3.59 -0.61 -7.78
N GLY A 57 -2.86 -0.04 -8.75
CA GLY A 57 -3.40 0.23 -10.08
C GLY A 57 -2.40 0.07 -11.24
N PRO A 58 -2.87 0.15 -12.49
CA PRO A 58 -4.23 0.57 -12.88
C PRO A 58 -5.30 -0.53 -12.73
N THR A 59 -4.89 -1.80 -12.64
CA THR A 59 -5.78 -2.93 -12.37
C THR A 59 -5.18 -3.81 -11.28
N LEU A 60 -6.01 -4.60 -10.60
CA LEU A 60 -5.48 -5.62 -9.68
C LEU A 60 -4.76 -6.73 -10.47
N PRO A 61 -3.73 -7.37 -9.88
CA PRO A 61 -3.02 -8.45 -10.54
C PRO A 61 -3.93 -9.62 -10.94
N GLY A 62 -3.94 -9.95 -12.23
CA GLY A 62 -4.81 -11.00 -12.79
C GLY A 62 -4.51 -12.42 -12.29
N PHE A 63 -3.39 -12.63 -11.59
CA PHE A 63 -3.07 -13.90 -10.93
C PHE A 63 -3.75 -14.07 -9.56
N LEU A 64 -4.38 -13.02 -9.02
CA LEU A 64 -5.14 -13.11 -7.79
C LEU A 64 -6.50 -13.74 -8.07
N SER A 65 -6.73 -14.93 -7.53
CA SER A 65 -8.08 -15.52 -7.55
C SER A 65 -9.02 -14.69 -6.67
N PRO A 66 -10.36 -14.75 -6.88
CA PRO A 66 -11.31 -14.00 -6.08
C PRO A 66 -11.16 -14.22 -4.56
N ASN A 67 -10.86 -15.46 -4.14
CA ASN A 67 -10.66 -15.78 -2.72
C ASN A 67 -9.37 -15.16 -2.17
N VAL A 68 -8.28 -15.17 -2.94
CA VAL A 68 -7.02 -14.55 -2.52
C VAL A 68 -7.17 -13.03 -2.46
N ALA A 69 -7.83 -12.43 -3.46
CA ALA A 69 -8.13 -11.00 -3.45
C ALA A 69 -8.95 -10.61 -2.22
N LYS A 70 -9.97 -11.40 -1.87
CA LYS A 70 -10.78 -11.18 -0.66
C LYS A 70 -9.94 -11.21 0.61
N VAL A 71 -9.04 -12.18 0.77
CA VAL A 71 -8.12 -12.25 1.92
C VAL A 71 -7.24 -11.00 1.99
N LEU A 72 -6.76 -10.49 0.85
CA LEU A 72 -5.94 -9.29 0.80
C LEU A 72 -6.72 -8.03 1.20
N VAL A 73 -7.97 -7.91 0.77
CA VAL A 73 -8.87 -6.82 1.18
C VAL A 73 -9.17 -6.91 2.67
N GLU A 74 -9.59 -8.07 3.18
CA GLU A 74 -10.03 -8.23 4.57
C GLU A 74 -8.90 -8.04 5.60
N ASN A 75 -7.67 -8.48 5.27
CA ASN A 75 -6.55 -8.40 6.22
C ASN A 75 -5.70 -7.13 6.07
N PHE A 76 -5.61 -6.58 4.86
CA PHE A 76 -4.68 -5.49 4.54
C PHE A 76 -5.34 -4.24 3.95
N GLY A 77 -6.64 -4.28 3.64
CA GLY A 77 -7.35 -3.14 3.06
C GLY A 77 -6.87 -2.79 1.64
N ILE A 78 -6.33 -3.75 0.88
CA ILE A 78 -5.89 -3.49 -0.50
C ILE A 78 -7.09 -3.00 -1.33
N GLY A 79 -6.92 -1.86 -1.99
CA GLY A 79 -7.92 -1.23 -2.87
C GLY A 79 -7.45 -1.12 -4.32
N GLY A 80 -8.40 -0.94 -5.23
CA GLY A 80 -8.13 -0.45 -6.58
C GLY A 80 -8.10 1.08 -6.61
N ILE A 81 -7.95 1.66 -7.81
CA ILE A 81 -8.06 3.11 -8.04
C ILE A 81 -9.45 3.45 -8.63
N SER A 82 -9.87 4.70 -8.48
CA SER A 82 -11.13 5.22 -9.03
C SER A 82 -10.88 6.40 -9.99
N SER A 83 -11.66 7.48 -9.89
CA SER A 83 -11.32 8.74 -10.54
C SER A 83 -10.23 9.49 -9.76
N VAL A 84 -9.51 10.39 -10.44
CA VAL A 84 -8.44 11.16 -9.81
C VAL A 84 -8.98 12.03 -8.67
N GLU A 85 -10.15 12.64 -8.89
CA GLU A 85 -10.81 13.51 -7.92
C GLU A 85 -11.22 12.75 -6.65
N GLU A 86 -11.86 11.59 -6.81
CA GLU A 86 -12.30 10.73 -5.70
C GLU A 86 -11.09 10.18 -4.92
N ASP A 87 -10.05 9.72 -5.61
CA ASP A 87 -8.84 9.18 -4.98
C ASP A 87 -8.10 10.27 -4.18
N ILE A 88 -7.98 11.50 -4.71
CA ILE A 88 -7.35 12.62 -3.99
C ILE A 88 -8.14 13.00 -2.75
N GLU A 89 -9.47 13.10 -2.84
CA GLU A 89 -10.31 13.42 -1.69
C GLU A 89 -10.16 12.35 -0.59
N MET A 90 -10.14 11.07 -0.97
CA MET A 90 -9.94 9.96 -0.05
C MET A 90 -8.59 10.00 0.67
N PHE A 91 -7.49 10.23 -0.05
CA PHE A 91 -6.14 10.21 0.52
C PHE A 91 -5.80 11.42 1.39
N LEU A 92 -6.54 12.51 1.26
CA LEU A 92 -6.35 13.71 2.10
C LEU A 92 -7.27 13.72 3.33
N ALA A 93 -8.33 12.91 3.33
CA ALA A 93 -9.24 12.76 4.46
C ALA A 93 -8.75 11.74 5.51
N SER A 94 -7.78 10.91 5.14
CA SER A 94 -7.17 9.84 5.96
C SER A 94 -6.08 10.34 6.89
#